data_AF-A0A438JSP8-F1
#
_entry.id   AF-A0A438JSP8-F1
#
_cell.length_a   1.000
_cell.length_b   1.000
_cell.length_c   1.000
_cell.angle_alpha   90.00
_cell.angle_beta   90.00
_cell.angle_gamma   90.00
#
_symmetry.space_group_name_H-M   'P 1'
#
loop_
_entity.id
_entity.type
_entity.pdbx_description
1 polymer ?
#
loop_
_entity_poly.entity_id
_entity_poly.type
_entity_poly.pdbx_seq_one_letter_code
_entity_poly.pdbx_strand_id
1 'polypeptide(L)'
;MILESSIVDIVKQVFIGECTITLQDVSIILALPIDGVAVSSTTCLDWREVCATLLGAVPKDGDISGQRLRLTWLTEHFPSLPPDADVESMRCYARAFILQLIEGFLFADKSNNRVHLMFLSLFEDLGVTGTYNWGSACLAWLYREMCRASSIDAHDVSSSLILLQVQTTLVLGLVSLTIFIYLGKAW
;
A
#
# COMPACT_ATOMS: atom_id res chain seq x y z
N MET A 1 -17.33 14.63 -11.63
CA MET A 1 -18.59 13.86 -11.69
C MET A 1 -18.72 12.95 -12.92
N ILE A 2 -18.75 13.46 -14.18
CA ILE A 2 -18.86 12.56 -15.37
C ILE A 2 -17.56 11.76 -15.61
N LEU A 3 -16.39 12.39 -15.42
CA LEU A 3 -15.09 11.72 -15.56
C LEU A 3 -14.83 10.61 -14.53
N GLU A 4 -15.31 10.75 -13.29
CA GLU A 4 -15.15 9.73 -12.24
C GLU A 4 -16.04 8.50 -12.50
N SER A 5 -17.28 8.73 -12.97
CA SER A 5 -18.19 7.64 -13.38
C SER A 5 -17.61 6.83 -14.54
N SER A 6 -17.05 7.48 -15.56
CA SER A 6 -16.43 6.78 -16.70
C SER A 6 -15.18 5.99 -16.32
N ILE A 7 -14.37 6.50 -15.38
CA ILE A 7 -13.22 5.74 -14.85
C ILE A 7 -13.72 4.50 -14.10
N VAL A 8 -14.74 4.62 -13.25
CA VAL A 8 -15.31 3.48 -12.50
C VAL A 8 -15.85 2.41 -13.46
N ASP A 9 -16.50 2.80 -14.56
CA ASP A 9 -17.05 1.86 -15.54
C ASP A 9 -15.96 1.20 -16.41
N ILE A 10 -14.93 1.96 -16.82
CA ILE A 10 -13.75 1.41 -17.52
C ILE A 10 -13.00 0.44 -16.61
N VAL A 11 -12.81 0.82 -15.35
CA VAL A 11 -12.18 -0.01 -14.33
C VAL A 11 -12.99 -1.29 -14.08
N LYS A 12 -14.33 -1.21 -14.02
CA LYS A 12 -15.23 -2.38 -14.00
C LYS A 12 -15.10 -3.25 -15.25
N GLN A 13 -14.97 -2.69 -16.45
CA GLN A 13 -14.74 -3.46 -17.68
C GLN A 13 -13.39 -4.18 -17.67
N VAL A 14 -12.32 -3.52 -17.21
CA VAL A 14 -10.98 -4.14 -17.06
C VAL A 14 -11.02 -5.26 -16.00
N PHE A 15 -11.81 -5.11 -14.94
CA PHE A 15 -11.95 -6.10 -13.86
C PHE A 15 -12.63 -7.41 -14.27
N ILE A 16 -13.40 -7.46 -15.37
CA ILE A 16 -14.27 -8.59 -15.69
C ILE A 16 -13.59 -9.64 -16.62
N GLY A 17 -12.43 -9.38 -17.24
CA GLY A 17 -11.94 -10.31 -18.28
C GLY A 17 -10.45 -10.49 -18.56
N GLU A 18 -9.57 -9.49 -18.43
CA GLU A 18 -8.28 -9.58 -19.18
C GLU A 18 -7.00 -9.24 -18.42
N CYS A 19 -7.05 -8.78 -17.17
CA CYS A 19 -5.84 -8.34 -16.45
C CYS A 19 -5.64 -9.11 -15.13
N THR A 20 -5.18 -10.36 -15.21
CA THR A 20 -4.73 -11.10 -14.02
C THR A 20 -3.34 -10.63 -13.64
N ILE A 21 -3.21 -9.89 -12.53
CA ILE A 21 -1.91 -9.48 -11.97
C ILE A 21 -1.32 -10.68 -11.22
N THR A 22 -0.10 -11.05 -11.57
CA THR A 22 0.63 -12.17 -10.97
C THR A 22 1.60 -11.71 -9.88
N LEU A 23 2.13 -12.64 -9.10
CA LEU A 23 3.22 -12.34 -8.14
C LEU A 23 4.46 -11.79 -8.86
N GLN A 24 4.78 -12.29 -10.05
CA GLN A 24 5.90 -11.78 -10.84
C GLN A 24 5.70 -10.30 -11.20
N ASP A 25 4.48 -9.90 -11.59
CA ASP A 25 4.16 -8.49 -11.86
C ASP A 25 4.36 -7.62 -10.62
N VAL A 26 3.93 -8.11 -9.45
CA VAL A 26 4.13 -7.41 -8.17
C VAL A 26 5.62 -7.24 -7.86
N SER A 27 6.42 -8.29 -8.05
CA SER A 27 7.87 -8.24 -7.84
C SER A 27 8.54 -7.23 -8.77
N ILE A 28 8.16 -7.22 -10.06
CA ILE A 28 8.77 -6.36 -11.06
C ILE A 28 8.36 -4.89 -10.85
N ILE A 29 7.08 -4.62 -10.62
CA ILE A 29 6.54 -3.26 -10.58
C ILE A 29 6.85 -2.59 -9.24
N LEU A 30 6.75 -3.32 -8.13
CA LEU A 30 6.89 -2.76 -6.77
C LEU A 30 8.22 -3.12 -6.11
N ALA A 31 9.07 -3.92 -6.76
CA ALA A 31 10.32 -4.43 -6.19
C ALA A 31 10.11 -5.15 -4.84
N LEU A 32 8.93 -5.77 -4.65
CA LEU A 32 8.60 -6.48 -3.41
C LEU A 32 9.09 -7.94 -3.46
N PRO A 33 9.57 -8.47 -2.32
CA PRO A 33 9.90 -9.89 -2.21
C PRO A 33 8.64 -10.74 -2.32
N ILE A 34 8.69 -11.73 -3.22
CA ILE A 34 7.64 -12.73 -3.44
C ILE A 34 7.97 -14.09 -2.83
N ASP A 35 9.21 -14.24 -2.38
CA ASP A 35 9.71 -15.37 -1.61
C ASP A 35 9.91 -14.90 -0.17
N GLY A 36 9.49 -15.70 0.80
CA GLY A 36 9.62 -15.32 2.21
C GLY A 36 8.52 -15.85 3.12
N VAL A 37 8.59 -15.44 4.38
CA VAL A 37 7.61 -15.82 5.42
C VAL A 37 6.31 -15.07 5.20
N ALA A 38 5.17 -15.73 5.42
CA ALA A 38 3.87 -15.07 5.35
C ALA A 38 3.79 -13.89 6.31
N VAL A 39 3.31 -12.74 5.81
CA VAL A 39 3.06 -11.55 6.62
C VAL A 39 1.93 -11.86 7.60
N SER A 40 2.29 -12.09 8.86
CA SER A 40 1.34 -12.32 9.94
C SER A 40 1.90 -11.73 11.22
N SER A 41 1.04 -11.09 12.00
CA SER A 41 1.44 -10.43 13.25
C SER A 41 0.33 -10.56 14.28
N THR A 42 0.71 -10.44 15.55
CA THR A 42 -0.21 -10.54 16.68
C THR A 42 -1.11 -9.30 16.74
N THR A 43 -2.42 -9.52 16.83
CA THR A 43 -3.43 -8.46 16.90
C THR A 43 -3.81 -8.06 18.33
N CYS A 44 -3.31 -8.79 19.32
CA CYS A 44 -3.62 -8.63 20.74
C CYS A 44 -2.39 -8.11 21.51
N LEU A 45 -1.93 -6.91 21.15
CA LEU A 45 -0.81 -6.23 21.79
C LEU A 45 -1.30 -4.97 22.50
N ASP A 46 -0.55 -4.50 23.50
CA ASP A 46 -0.70 -3.14 23.98
C ASP A 46 -0.08 -2.17 22.95
N TRP A 47 -0.93 -1.62 22.10
CA TRP A 47 -0.51 -0.71 21.04
C TRP A 47 0.16 0.56 21.53
N ARG A 48 -0.10 1.00 22.76
CA ARG A 48 0.58 2.15 23.35
C ARG A 48 2.02 1.79 23.67
N GLU A 49 2.25 0.62 24.22
CA GLU A 49 3.57 0.08 24.51
C GLU A 49 4.36 -0.20 23.22
N VAL A 50 3.71 -0.77 22.19
CA VAL A 50 4.35 -0.98 20.87
C VAL A 50 4.81 0.35 20.27
N CYS A 51 3.98 1.40 20.30
CA CYS A 51 4.40 2.73 19.85
C CYS A 51 5.53 3.31 20.72
N ALA A 52 5.45 3.15 22.04
CA ALA A 52 6.52 3.60 22.95
C ALA A 52 7.86 2.98 22.60
N THR A 53 7.88 1.65 22.39
CA THR A 53 9.09 0.88 22.13
C THR A 53 9.63 1.09 20.72
N LEU A 54 8.76 1.10 19.71
CA LEU A 54 9.20 1.08 18.30
C LEU A 54 9.30 2.47 17.67
N LEU A 55 8.51 3.43 18.15
CA LEU A 55 8.53 4.81 17.69
C LEU A 55 9.18 5.76 18.71
N GLY A 56 9.43 5.33 19.94
CA GLY A 56 9.98 6.20 20.98
C GLY A 56 8.99 7.26 21.51
N ALA A 57 7.71 7.15 21.13
CA ALA A 57 6.67 8.11 21.50
C ALA A 57 5.34 7.41 21.78
N VAL A 58 4.61 7.90 22.79
CA VAL A 58 3.34 7.33 23.22
C VAL A 58 2.18 8.19 22.70
N PRO A 59 1.27 7.65 21.87
CA PRO A 59 0.07 8.38 21.43
C PRO A 59 -0.84 8.74 22.59
N LYS A 60 -1.68 9.78 22.48
CA LYS A 60 -2.63 10.16 23.56
C LYS A 60 -3.92 9.34 23.49
N ASP A 61 -4.79 9.53 24.49
CA ASP A 61 -6.17 9.02 24.44
C ASP A 61 -6.92 9.66 23.26
N GLY A 62 -7.36 8.83 22.31
CA GLY A 62 -8.05 9.24 21.08
C GLY A 62 -7.22 9.16 19.80
N ASP A 63 -5.88 9.09 19.90
CA ASP A 63 -4.99 8.89 18.75
C ASP A 63 -5.04 7.45 18.27
N ILE A 64 -5.11 6.50 19.20
CA ILE A 64 -5.36 5.09 18.92
C ILE A 64 -6.86 4.80 19.05
N SER A 65 -7.41 4.11 18.06
CA SER A 65 -8.74 3.50 18.11
C SER A 65 -8.64 2.05 17.65
N GLY A 66 -8.86 1.11 18.57
CA GLY A 66 -8.55 -0.30 18.35
C GLY A 66 -7.07 -0.50 18.03
N GLN A 67 -6.77 -0.97 16.82
CA GLN A 67 -5.41 -1.22 16.33
C GLN A 67 -4.94 -0.13 15.35
N ARG A 68 -5.60 1.02 15.32
CA ARG A 68 -5.37 2.06 14.30
C ARG A 68 -4.92 3.37 14.92
N LEU A 69 -3.77 3.86 14.47
CA LEU A 69 -3.17 5.13 14.87
C LEU A 69 -3.56 6.24 13.89
N ARG A 70 -3.84 7.45 14.38
CA ARG A 70 -4.06 8.61 13.52
C ARG A 70 -2.81 8.94 12.71
N LEU A 71 -2.98 9.14 11.40
CA LEU A 71 -1.89 9.55 10.52
C LEU A 71 -1.39 10.96 10.89
N THR A 72 -2.26 11.88 11.33
CA THR A 72 -1.84 13.21 11.81
C THR A 72 -0.85 13.15 12.95
N TRP A 73 -1.08 12.25 13.91
CA TRP A 73 -0.16 12.05 15.02
C TRP A 73 1.22 11.61 14.51
N LEU A 74 1.25 10.69 13.55
CA LEU A 74 2.49 10.16 12.98
C LEU A 74 3.25 11.24 12.20
N THR A 75 2.56 12.04 11.39
CA THR A 75 3.17 13.14 10.63
C THR A 75 3.68 14.28 11.51
N GLU A 76 3.00 14.55 12.63
CA GLU A 76 3.42 15.58 13.60
C GLU A 76 4.66 15.17 14.39
N HIS A 77 4.79 13.87 14.71
CA HIS A 77 5.92 13.35 15.49
C HIS A 77 7.15 13.02 14.61
N PHE A 78 6.95 12.71 13.33
CA PHE A 78 8.03 12.36 12.40
C PHE A 78 7.98 13.20 11.11
N PRO A 79 8.05 14.54 11.18
CA PRO A 79 7.96 15.41 10.00
C PRO A 79 9.22 15.33 9.12
N SER A 80 10.40 15.20 9.73
CA SER A 80 11.68 15.03 9.05
C SER A 80 12.72 14.47 10.01
N LEU A 81 13.78 13.86 9.46
CA LEU A 81 14.92 13.39 10.22
C LEU A 81 15.96 14.51 10.38
N PRO A 82 16.34 14.92 11.61
CA PRO A 82 17.43 15.87 11.83
C PRO A 82 18.77 15.36 11.28
N PRO A 83 19.66 16.25 10.78
CA PRO A 83 20.95 15.86 10.21
C PRO A 83 21.91 15.25 11.24
N ASP A 84 21.70 15.50 12.52
CA ASP A 84 22.48 15.04 13.68
C ASP A 84 21.74 13.96 14.50
N ALA A 85 20.71 13.33 13.93
CA ALA A 85 19.94 12.29 14.61
C ALA A 85 20.81 11.09 14.98
N ASP A 86 20.61 10.59 16.21
CA ASP A 86 21.23 9.36 16.66
C ASP A 86 20.59 8.13 15.97
N VAL A 87 21.25 6.97 16.12
CA VAL A 87 20.84 5.73 15.47
C VAL A 87 19.43 5.29 15.87
N GLU A 88 19.02 5.53 17.11
CA GLU A 88 17.69 5.12 17.57
C GLU A 88 16.61 6.04 17.02
N SER A 89 16.84 7.35 17.02
CA SER A 89 15.96 8.32 16.35
C SER A 89 15.79 7.99 14.85
N MET A 90 16.88 7.60 14.17
CA MET A 90 16.83 7.17 12.78
C MET A 90 16.00 5.91 12.57
N ARG A 91 16.08 4.93 13.49
CA ARG A 91 15.27 3.71 13.45
C ARG A 91 13.79 4.00 13.67
N CYS A 92 13.45 4.82 14.67
CA CYS A 92 12.08 5.24 14.93
C CYS A 92 11.48 5.95 13.71
N TYR A 93 12.24 6.89 13.11
CA TYR A 93 11.84 7.56 11.88
C TYR A 93 11.66 6.58 10.71
N ALA A 94 12.59 5.66 10.50
CA ALA A 94 12.47 4.65 9.44
C ALA A 94 11.22 3.79 9.60
N ARG A 95 10.92 3.31 10.82
CA ARG A 95 9.69 2.55 11.12
C ARG A 95 8.43 3.37 10.86
N ALA A 96 8.40 4.64 11.30
CA ALA A 96 7.28 5.55 11.05
C ALA A 96 7.08 5.82 9.55
N PHE A 97 8.17 6.02 8.81
CA PHE A 97 8.15 6.28 7.38
C PHE A 97 7.68 5.05 6.59
N ILE A 98 8.22 3.86 6.90
CA ILE A 98 7.81 2.59 6.28
C ILE A 98 6.33 2.31 6.57
N LEU A 99 5.88 2.54 7.81
CA LEU A 99 4.46 2.39 8.16
C LEU A 99 3.55 3.30 7.33
N GLN A 100 3.94 4.58 7.15
CA GLN A 100 3.21 5.51 6.29
C GLN A 100 3.20 5.07 4.83
N LEU A 101 4.34 4.60 4.32
CA LEU A 101 4.45 4.13 2.94
C LEU A 101 3.57 2.90 2.71
N ILE A 102 3.66 1.89 3.58
CA ILE A 102 2.93 0.64 3.44
C ILE A 102 1.42 0.87 3.55
N GLU A 103 0.96 1.63 4.53
CA GLU A 103 -0.47 1.91 4.72
C GLU A 103 -1.02 2.97 3.75
N GLY A 104 -0.20 3.92 3.30
CA GLY A 104 -0.63 4.97 2.37
C GLY A 104 -0.60 4.54 0.89
N PHE A 105 0.25 3.57 0.54
CA PHE A 105 0.50 3.17 -0.84
C PHE A 105 0.13 1.71 -1.13
N LEU A 106 0.61 0.75 -0.32
CA LEU A 106 0.41 -0.68 -0.61
C LEU A 106 -0.94 -1.20 -0.11
N PHE A 107 -1.28 -0.90 1.14
CA PHE A 107 -2.47 -1.40 1.84
C PHE A 107 -3.47 -0.29 2.12
N ALA A 108 -3.45 0.75 1.29
CA ALA A 108 -4.39 1.86 1.40
C ALA A 108 -5.83 1.35 1.51
N ASP A 109 -6.48 1.74 2.59
CA ASP A 109 -7.89 1.49 2.80
C ASP A 109 -8.66 2.80 2.82
N LYS A 110 -9.98 2.67 2.85
CA LYS A 110 -10.89 3.81 3.01
C LYS A 110 -10.84 4.40 4.42
N SER A 111 -9.93 3.95 5.30
CA SER A 111 -9.91 4.44 6.66
C SER A 111 -9.50 5.91 6.66
N ASN A 112 -10.37 6.68 7.30
CA ASN A 112 -10.36 8.13 7.34
C ASN A 112 -9.15 8.64 8.16
N ASN A 113 -7.95 8.62 7.56
CA ASN A 113 -6.73 9.20 8.12
C ASN A 113 -6.07 8.38 9.24
N ARG A 114 -6.03 7.04 9.12
CA ARG A 114 -5.44 6.15 10.15
C ARG A 114 -4.61 4.99 9.57
N VAL A 115 -3.50 4.68 10.21
CA VAL A 115 -2.61 3.56 9.87
C VAL A 115 -2.78 2.38 10.83
N HIS A 116 -2.71 1.15 10.32
CA HIS A 116 -2.86 -0.07 11.09
C HIS A 116 -1.56 -0.48 11.80
N LEU A 117 -1.60 -0.60 13.13
CA LEU A 117 -0.42 -0.84 13.97
C LEU A 117 0.13 -2.27 13.92
N MET A 118 -0.64 -3.22 13.39
CA MET A 118 -0.13 -4.57 13.07
C MET A 118 1.15 -4.56 12.23
N PHE A 119 1.28 -3.60 11.30
CA PHE A 119 2.49 -3.48 10.50
C PHE A 119 3.67 -2.94 11.31
N LEU A 120 3.41 -2.08 12.29
CA LEU A 120 4.46 -1.54 13.15
C LEU A 120 5.18 -2.65 13.92
N SER A 121 4.47 -3.66 14.42
CA SER A 121 5.09 -4.81 15.10
C SER A 121 5.89 -5.71 14.16
N LEU A 122 5.64 -5.68 12.85
CA LEU A 122 6.49 -6.36 11.87
C LEU A 122 7.84 -5.63 11.66
N PHE A 123 7.91 -4.33 12.01
CA PHE A 123 9.08 -3.47 11.84
C PHE A 123 9.97 -3.39 13.09
N GLU A 124 9.76 -4.26 14.07
CA GLU A 124 10.62 -4.36 15.25
C GLU A 124 12.09 -4.57 14.84
N ASP A 125 12.32 -5.58 14.00
CA ASP A 125 13.59 -5.84 13.32
C ASP A 125 13.45 -5.61 11.81
N LEU A 126 14.06 -4.54 11.31
CA LEU A 126 14.06 -4.19 9.89
C LEU A 126 14.83 -5.21 9.02
N GLY A 127 15.79 -5.94 9.60
CA GLY A 127 16.48 -7.04 8.91
C GLY A 127 15.55 -8.22 8.65
N VAL A 128 14.72 -8.58 9.63
CA VAL A 128 13.67 -9.60 9.48
C VAL A 128 12.54 -9.09 8.57
N THR A 129 12.19 -7.80 8.66
CA THR A 129 11.15 -7.17 7.84
C THR A 129 11.35 -7.46 6.35
N GLY A 130 12.59 -7.40 5.85
CA GLY A 130 12.89 -7.66 4.44
C GLY A 130 12.69 -9.12 3.99
N THR A 131 12.51 -10.06 4.93
CA THR A 131 12.35 -11.50 4.64
C THR A 131 10.90 -11.93 4.49
N TYR A 132 9.94 -11.05 4.77
CA TYR A 132 8.53 -11.35 4.59
C TYR A 132 8.12 -11.32 3.13
N ASN A 133 7.11 -12.12 2.79
CA ASN A 133 6.50 -12.18 1.47
C ASN A 133 5.52 -11.01 1.26
N TRP A 134 6.06 -9.80 1.19
CA TRP A 134 5.30 -8.57 0.97
C TRP A 134 4.54 -8.57 -0.35
N GLY A 135 5.10 -9.23 -1.38
CA GLY A 135 4.46 -9.35 -2.68
C GLY A 135 3.14 -10.12 -2.60
N SER A 136 3.10 -11.25 -1.89
CA SER A 136 1.87 -12.01 -1.69
C SER A 136 0.86 -11.29 -0.82
N ALA A 137 1.32 -10.59 0.23
CA ALA A 137 0.44 -9.77 1.06
C ALA A 137 -0.22 -8.65 0.25
N CYS A 138 0.58 -7.93 -0.55
CA CYS A 138 0.10 -6.87 -1.43
C CYS A 138 -0.88 -7.41 -2.47
N LEU A 139 -0.56 -8.54 -3.12
CA LEU A 139 -1.43 -9.15 -4.12
C LEU A 139 -2.77 -9.61 -3.53
N ALA A 140 -2.74 -10.27 -2.36
CA ALA A 140 -3.96 -10.68 -1.67
C ALA A 140 -4.83 -9.49 -1.27
N TRP A 141 -4.21 -8.39 -0.83
CA TRP A 141 -4.93 -7.15 -0.53
C TRP A 141 -5.58 -6.54 -1.77
N LEU A 142 -4.83 -6.47 -2.88
CA LEU A 142 -5.32 -5.99 -4.17
C LEU A 142 -6.56 -6.78 -4.60
N TYR A 143 -6.49 -8.12 -4.62
CA TYR A 143 -7.64 -8.95 -4.97
C TYR A 143 -8.84 -8.71 -4.06
N ARG A 144 -8.62 -8.54 -2.76
CA ARG A 144 -9.70 -8.25 -1.81
C ARG A 144 -10.36 -6.90 -2.10
N GLU A 145 -9.59 -5.84 -2.36
CA GLU A 145 -10.14 -4.53 -2.70
C GLU A 145 -10.82 -4.52 -4.07
N MET A 146 -10.32 -5.29 -5.04
CA MET A 146 -11.02 -5.52 -6.31
C MET A 146 -12.38 -6.17 -6.08
N CYS A 147 -12.46 -7.25 -5.29
CA CYS A 147 -13.73 -7.89 -4.95
C CYS A 147 -14.71 -6.92 -4.27
N ARG A 148 -14.21 -6.05 -3.38
CA ARG A 148 -15.04 -5.01 -2.73
C ARG A 148 -15.54 -3.97 -3.74
N ALA A 149 -14.69 -3.54 -4.65
CA ALA A 149 -15.04 -2.57 -5.69
C ALA A 149 -16.04 -3.14 -6.72
N SER A 150 -16.05 -4.46 -6.93
CA SER A 150 -17.01 -5.15 -7.80
C SER A 150 -18.40 -5.33 -7.17
N SER A 151 -18.57 -5.04 -5.87
CA SER A 151 -19.88 -5.12 -5.22
C SER A 151 -20.81 -3.99 -5.70
N ILE A 152 -22.11 -4.28 -5.78
CA ILE A 152 -23.13 -3.37 -6.34
C ILE A 152 -23.21 -2.05 -5.55
N ASP A 153 -22.84 -2.06 -4.27
CA ASP A 153 -22.89 -0.90 -3.37
C ASP A 153 -21.56 -0.10 -3.34
N ALA A 154 -20.58 -0.43 -4.18
CA ALA A 154 -19.29 0.25 -4.20
C ALA A 154 -19.36 1.61 -4.91
N HIS A 155 -19.28 2.69 -4.11
CA HIS A 155 -19.24 4.07 -4.61
C HIS A 155 -17.82 4.63 -4.84
N ASP A 156 -16.78 3.95 -4.34
CA ASP A 156 -15.37 4.39 -4.45
C ASP A 156 -14.43 3.19 -4.55
N VAL A 157 -13.38 3.33 -5.36
CA VAL A 157 -12.29 2.35 -5.49
C VAL A 157 -11.08 2.84 -4.66
N SER A 158 -10.53 1.96 -3.81
CA SER A 158 -9.38 2.32 -2.96
C SER A 158 -8.14 2.68 -3.79
N SER A 159 -7.27 3.55 -3.28
CA SER A 159 -6.05 4.03 -3.95
C SER A 159 -4.97 2.96 -4.17
N SER A 160 -5.16 1.72 -3.70
CA SER A 160 -4.27 0.57 -3.96
C SER A 160 -4.20 0.09 -5.42
N LEU A 161 -4.80 0.80 -6.38
CA LEU A 161 -4.79 0.41 -7.80
C LEU A 161 -3.49 0.76 -8.54
N ILE A 162 -2.40 1.17 -7.89
CA ILE A 162 -1.14 1.53 -8.58
C ILE A 162 -0.67 0.43 -9.55
N LEU A 163 -0.80 -0.84 -9.16
CA LEU A 163 -0.45 -1.99 -10.01
C LEU A 163 -1.34 -2.06 -11.25
N LEU A 164 -2.64 -1.83 -11.10
CA LEU A 164 -3.58 -1.80 -12.23
C LEU A 164 -3.35 -0.58 -13.11
N GLN A 165 -3.04 0.58 -12.51
CA GLN A 165 -2.81 1.82 -13.23
C GLN A 165 -1.53 1.75 -14.08
N VAL A 166 -0.46 1.15 -13.53
CA VAL A 166 0.78 0.88 -14.26
C VAL A 166 0.56 -0.15 -15.36
N GLN A 167 -0.09 -1.28 -15.05
CA GLN A 167 -0.38 -2.33 -16.04
C GLN A 167 -1.24 -1.80 -17.20
N THR A 168 -2.29 -1.03 -16.89
CA THR A 168 -3.19 -0.44 -17.89
C THR A 168 -2.46 0.59 -18.75
N THR A 169 -1.60 1.42 -18.14
CA THR A 169 -0.80 2.42 -18.87
C THR A 169 0.21 1.74 -19.80
N LEU A 170 0.85 0.65 -19.36
CA LEU A 170 1.75 -0.14 -20.19
C LEU A 170 1.01 -0.79 -21.36
N VAL A 171 -0.15 -1.42 -21.12
CA VAL A 171 -0.95 -2.06 -22.17
C VAL A 171 -1.45 -1.04 -23.19
N LEU A 172 -2.03 0.07 -22.74
CA LEU A 172 -2.48 1.15 -23.64
C LEU A 172 -1.33 1.78 -24.41
N GLY A 173 -0.16 1.94 -23.78
CA GLY A 173 1.07 2.40 -24.42
C GLY A 173 1.54 1.46 -25.53
N LEU A 174 1.57 0.15 -25.26
CA LEU A 174 1.97 -0.88 -26.23
C LEU A 174 0.97 -1.01 -27.39
N VAL A 175 -0.34 -0.94 -27.12
CA VAL A 175 -1.38 -0.93 -28.16
C VAL A 175 -1.26 0.31 -29.04
N SER A 176 -1.08 1.49 -28.44
CA SER A 176 -0.87 2.74 -29.19
C SER A 176 0.40 2.70 -30.04
N LEU A 177 1.50 2.16 -29.51
CA LEU A 177 2.74 1.97 -30.24
C LEU A 177 2.58 0.99 -31.40
N THR A 178 1.85 -0.11 -31.20
CA THR A 178 1.60 -1.11 -32.24
C THR A 178 0.74 -0.54 -33.36
N ILE A 179 -0.33 0.21 -33.02
CA ILE A 179 -1.16 0.93 -33.99
C ILE A 179 -0.31 1.95 -34.76
N PHE A 180 0.56 2.69 -34.07
CA PHE A 180 1.46 3.65 -34.71
C PHE A 180 2.46 2.97 -35.65
N ILE A 181 3.02 1.81 -35.28
CA ILE A 181 3.92 1.02 -36.13
C ILE A 181 3.18 0.42 -37.33
N TYR A 182 1.96 -0.09 -37.15
CA TYR A 182 1.16 -0.68 -38.22
C TYR A 182 0.62 0.36 -39.20
N LEU A 183 0.12 1.50 -38.70
CA LEU A 183 -0.35 2.62 -39.53
C LEU A 183 0.83 3.40 -40.14
N GLY A 184 1.96 3.49 -39.44
CA GLY A 184 3.19 4.10 -39.95
C GLY A 184 3.89 3.28 -41.03
N LYS A 185 3.55 1.99 -41.20
CA LYS A 185 3.97 1.14 -42.33
C LYS A 185 3.01 1.18 -43.52
N ALA A 186 1.89 1.89 -43.41
CA ALA A 186 0.88 2.00 -44.46
C ALA A 186 1.04 3.27 -45.33
N TRP A 187 2.17 3.98 -45.22
CA TRP A 187 2.52 5.17 -46.02
C TRP A 187 3.93 5.03 -46.59
#